data_AF-A0A967TI37-F1
#
_entry.id   AF-A0A967TI37-F1
#
_cell.length_a   1.000
_cell.length_b   1.000
_cell.length_c   1.000
_cell.angle_alpha   90.00
_cell.angle_beta   90.00
_cell.angle_gamma   90.00
#
_symmetry.space_group_name_H-M   'P 1'
#
loop_
_entity.id
_entity.type
_entity.pdbx_description
1 polymer ?
#
loop_
_entity_poly.entity_id
_entity_poly.type
_entity_poly.pdbx_seq_one_letter_code
_entity_poly.pdbx_strand_id
1 'polypeptide(L)' 'MTRELLRGLTRFRKEHFPRLEDHYRRLVEEGQSPHTLFIGCSDSRVVPDRL' A
#
# COMPACT_ATOMS: atom_id res chain seq x y z
N MET A 1 -4.07 13.06 15.08
CA MET A 1 -4.58 13.01 13.69
C MET A 1 -3.50 13.33 12.66
N THR A 2 -3.33 14.55 12.14
CA THR A 2 -2.39 14.81 11.02
C THR A 2 -0.93 14.53 11.35
N ARG A 3 -0.48 14.84 12.58
CA ARG A 3 0.90 14.60 13.01
C ARG A 3 1.29 13.11 13.03
N GLU A 4 0.34 12.21 13.30
CA GLU A 4 0.59 10.76 13.33
C GLU A 4 0.74 10.20 11.93
N LEU A 5 -0.10 10.64 10.99
CA LEU A 5 0.02 10.27 9.58
C LEU A 5 1.35 10.73 9.00
N LEU A 6 1.78 11.96 9.30
CA LEU A 6 3.07 12.48 8.84
C LEU A 6 4.26 11.71 9.45
N ARG A 7 4.17 11.29 10.71
CA ARG A 7 5.16 10.41 11.34
C ARG A 7 5.19 9.03 10.67
N GLY A 8 4.03 8.44 10.40
CA GLY A 8 3.91 7.17 9.68
C GLY A 8 4.52 7.23 8.29
N LEU A 9 4.22 8.28 7.52
CA LEU A 9 4.82 8.52 6.20
C LEU A 9 6.34 8.67 6.29
N THR A 10 6.84 9.42 7.27
CA THR A 10 8.28 9.59 7.49
C THR A 10 8.95 8.26 7.77
N ARG A 11 8.36 7.42 8.63
CA ARG A 11 8.84 6.07 8.93
C ARG A 11 8.83 5.17 7.69
N PHE A 12 7.73 5.18 6.94
CA PHE A 12 7.63 4.41 5.69
C PHE A 12 8.76 4.76 4.72
N ARG A 13 8.98 6.06 4.46
CA ARG A 13 10.02 6.52 3.53
C ARG A 13 11.43 6.15 3.98
N LYS A 14 11.71 6.18 5.29
CA LYS A 14 13.05 5.91 5.83
C LYS A 14 13.35 4.44 6.00
N GLU A 15 12.38 3.63 6.42
CA GLU A 15 12.62 2.27 6.91
C GLU A 15 12.04 1.19 6.00
N HIS A 16 10.89 1.44 5.37
CA HIS A 16 10.15 0.43 4.62
C HIS A 16 10.38 0.55 3.10
N PHE A 17 10.26 1.77 2.56
CA PHE A 17 10.38 2.01 1.12
C PHE A 17 11.71 1.52 0.53
N PRO A 18 12.89 1.77 1.14
CA PRO A 18 14.16 1.29 0.58
C PRO A 18 14.23 -0.24 0.43
N ARG A 19 13.51 -0.99 1.29
CA ARG A 19 13.45 -2.46 1.23
C ARG A 19 12.47 -2.97 0.17
N LEU A 20 11.56 -2.11 -0.29
CA LEU A 20 10.49 -2.43 -1.22
C LEU A 20 10.64 -1.67 -2.54
N GLU A 21 11.74 -0.95 -2.74
CA GLU A 21 11.90 0.00 -3.84
C GLU A 21 11.76 -0.70 -5.21
N ASP A 22 12.44 -1.83 -5.39
CA ASP A 22 12.34 -2.62 -6.63
C ASP A 22 10.93 -3.19 -6.85
N HIS A 23 10.19 -3.48 -5.78
CA HIS A 23 8.79 -3.90 -5.90
C HIS A 23 7.92 -2.75 -6.40
N TYR A 24 8.02 -1.56 -5.78
CA TYR A 24 7.28 -0.40 -6.23
C TYR A 24 7.68 0.07 -7.63
N ARG A 25 8.96 -0.05 -7.99
CA ARG A 25 9.45 0.27 -9.33
C ARG A 25 8.78 -0.62 -10.38
N ARG A 26 8.76 -1.94 -10.16
CA ARG A 26 8.06 -2.89 -11.05
C ARG A 26 6.56 -2.58 -11.16
N LEU A 27 5.89 -2.26 -10.06
CA LEU A 27 4.46 -1.90 -10.11
C LEU A 27 4.18 -0.68 -11.00
N VAL A 28 5.10 0.30 -11.04
CA VAL A 28 4.99 1.48 -11.91
C VAL A 28 5.32 1.14 -13.37
N GLU A 29 6.39 0.37 -13.60
CA GLU A 29 6.87 0.02 -14.93
C GLU A 29 5.93 -0.95 -15.66
N GLU A 30 5.45 -1.96 -14.96
CA GLU A 30 4.65 -3.06 -15.52
C GLU A 30 3.14 -2.79 -15.40
N GLY A 31 2.73 -1.95 -14.45
CA GLY A 31 1.33 -1.74 -14.12
C GLY A 31 0.66 -2.96 -13.47
N GLN A 32 -0.66 -2.88 -13.29
CA GLN A 32 -1.47 -4.00 -12.80
C GLN A 32 -2.74 -4.16 -13.65
N SER A 33 -3.13 -5.42 -13.90
CA SER A 33 -4.39 -5.76 -14.57
C SER A 33 -5.17 -6.77 -13.70
N PRO A 34 -5.84 -6.31 -12.63
CA PRO A 34 -6.57 -7.20 -11.74
C PRO A 34 -7.78 -7.81 -12.45
N HIS A 35 -7.94 -9.13 -12.37
CA HIS A 35 -9.08 -9.85 -12.97
C HIS A 35 -10.31 -9.91 -12.04
N THR A 36 -10.17 -9.51 -10.78
CA THR A 36 -11.21 -9.64 -9.75
C THR A 36 -11.71 -8.27 -9.31
N LEU A 37 -13.04 -8.09 -9.33
CA LEU A 37 -13.72 -6.99 -8.65
C LEU A 37 -14.04 -7.41 -7.21
N PHE A 38 -13.58 -6.63 -6.24
CA PHE A 38 -13.91 -6.80 -4.83
C PHE A 38 -14.83 -5.66 -4.35
N ILE A 39 -16.05 -5.99 -3.91
CA ILE A 39 -16.99 -5.05 -3.31
C ILE A 39 -17.02 -5.29 -1.80
N GLY A 40 -16.48 -4.35 -1.03
CA GLY A 40 -16.33 -4.45 0.42
C GLY A 40 -17.17 -3.43 1.21
N CYS A 41 -17.25 -3.64 2.52
CA CYS A 41 -17.83 -2.67 3.45
C CYS A 41 -16.86 -1.49 3.69
N SER A 42 -17.38 -0.28 3.92
CA SER A 42 -16.54 0.86 4.32
C SER A 42 -15.84 0.63 5.67
N ASP A 43 -16.44 -0.14 6.57
CA ASP A 43 -15.82 -0.63 7.81
C ASP A 43 -15.00 -1.91 7.55
N SER A 44 -14.20 -1.92 6.49
CA SER A 44 -13.29 -3.03 6.21
C SER A 44 -12.24 -3.11 7.31
N ARG A 45 -12.22 -4.24 8.02
CA ARG A 45 -11.27 -4.52 9.11
C ARG A 45 -9.98 -5.18 8.62
N VAL A 46 -9.96 -5.63 7.36
CA VAL A 46 -8.85 -6.31 6.68
C VAL A 46 -8.76 -5.79 5.25
N VAL A 47 -7.54 -5.71 4.70
CA VAL A 47 -7.32 -5.34 3.30
C VAL A 47 -7.55 -6.55 2.38
N PRO A 48 -8.17 -6.41 1.19
CA PRO A 48 -8.59 -7.55 0.37
C PRO A 48 -7.45 -8.48 -0.08
N ASP A 49 -6.22 -8.00 -0.21
CA ASP A 49 -5.05 -8.79 -0.60
C ASP A 49 -4.53 -9.72 0.52
N ARG A 50 -5.12 -9.66 1.73
CA ARG A 50 -4.73 -10.43 2.92
C ARG A 50 -5.80 -11.41 3.41
N LEU A 51 -6.82 -11.67 2.61
CA LEU A 51 -7.78 -12.76 2.79
C LEU A 51 -7.19 -14.05 2.20
#